data_AF-A0A3D8HSC9-F1
#
_entry.id   AF-A0A3D8HSC9-F1
#
_cell.length_a   1.000
_cell.length_b   1.000
_cell.length_c   1.000
_cell.angle_alpha   90.00
_cell.angle_beta   90.00
_cell.angle_gamma   90.00
#
_symmetry.space_group_name_H-M   'P 1'
#
loop_
_entity.id
_entity.type
_entity.pdbx_description
1 polymer ?
#
loop_
_entity_poly.entity_id
_entity_poly.type
_entity_poly.pdbx_seq_one_letter_code
_entity_poly.pdbx_strand_id
1 'polypeptide(L)'
;MSSVYGKGKNGFYKLIENIESDIWDFNVKDYVEIDFTKDGLNYKLDDDEIFFIETNDEDIEPYLNRILNSTSCNMAKGEDLKSIETFYFFEKDQANSDIKLYIQRVMPSQRIEKKSLLWFKLGNKISIEEEISIPILPKPDVYWEQKQKKIYFAKFINLEKIFPHFLKYYRDANEDDWKNFTNTEKYPFLDIAEDIELSKINKSKLKTLALIVDKLESITNEDANKYLEYAKKYNPNLIKDGKFKIHEIKDIDNFSNIIFEKFFTAEVGGKEVRIANSYKICVDKKAK
;
A
#
# COMPACT_ATOMS: atom_id res chain seq x y z
N MET A 1 -8.47 24.96 13.53
CA MET A 1 -7.08 24.95 14.01
C MET A 1 -6.61 23.52 14.05
N SER A 2 -5.60 23.21 13.24
CA SER A 2 -5.10 21.85 13.03
C SER A 2 -3.90 21.59 13.94
N SER A 3 -3.70 20.34 14.33
CA SER A 3 -2.54 19.92 15.15
C SER A 3 -1.76 18.83 14.41
N VAL A 4 -0.43 18.89 14.51
CA VAL A 4 0.45 17.78 14.08
C VAL A 4 0.74 16.90 15.26
N TYR A 5 0.68 15.61 15.02
CA TYR A 5 0.97 14.58 15.99
C TYR A 5 2.15 13.73 15.51
N GLY A 6 2.74 12.99 16.43
CA GLY A 6 3.80 12.05 16.12
C GLY A 6 3.60 10.72 16.83
N LYS A 7 3.90 9.62 16.14
CA LYS A 7 4.04 8.30 16.76
C LYS A 7 5.53 8.02 16.91
N GLY A 8 5.99 7.86 18.15
CA GLY A 8 7.31 7.37 18.47
C GLY A 8 7.26 5.95 19.02
N LYS A 9 8.43 5.41 19.35
CA LYS A 9 8.56 4.06 19.94
C LYS A 9 7.70 3.85 21.19
N ASN A 10 7.54 4.90 21.99
CA ASN A 10 6.91 4.81 23.31
C ASN A 10 5.46 5.33 23.32
N GLY A 11 4.91 5.75 22.18
CA GLY A 11 3.51 6.19 22.10
C GLY A 11 3.25 7.32 21.13
N PHE A 12 2.12 7.99 21.34
CA PHE A 12 1.60 9.05 20.49
C PHE A 12 1.60 10.40 21.21
N TYR A 13 2.14 11.40 20.53
CA TYR A 13 2.42 12.72 21.07
C TYR A 13 1.77 13.79 20.21
N LYS A 14 1.42 14.91 20.85
CA LYS A 14 1.15 16.16 20.13
C LYS A 14 2.48 16.87 19.90
N LEU A 15 2.71 17.38 18.69
CA LEU A 15 3.97 18.03 18.33
C LEU A 15 3.79 19.53 18.13
N ILE A 16 2.73 19.92 17.42
CA ILE A 16 2.44 21.31 17.09
C ILE A 16 0.93 21.53 17.22
N GLU A 17 0.54 22.65 17.81
CA GLU A 17 -0.85 23.09 17.94
C GLU A 17 -1.12 24.33 17.09
N ASN A 18 -2.39 24.52 16.72
CA ASN A 18 -2.91 25.74 16.11
C ASN A 18 -2.20 26.15 14.80
N ILE A 19 -1.95 25.18 13.94
CA ILE A 19 -1.43 25.46 12.61
C ILE A 19 -2.55 26.10 11.78
N GLU A 20 -2.25 27.28 11.21
CA GLU A 20 -3.18 28.10 10.43
C GLU A 20 -3.26 27.69 8.95
N SER A 21 -2.29 26.92 8.46
CA SER A 21 -2.19 26.46 7.07
C SER A 21 -2.30 24.94 6.92
N ASP A 22 -2.73 24.48 5.76
CA ASP A 22 -2.64 23.07 5.38
C ASP A 22 -1.17 22.63 5.36
N ILE A 23 -0.85 21.57 6.09
CA ILE A 23 0.52 21.09 6.30
C ILE A 23 1.00 20.30 5.07
N TRP A 24 0.08 19.61 4.40
CA TRP A 24 0.32 18.81 3.22
C TRP A 24 -0.56 19.28 2.08
N ASP A 25 0.06 19.63 0.96
CA ASP A 25 -0.61 19.92 -0.31
C ASP A 25 -0.84 18.59 -1.04
N PHE A 26 -1.81 17.82 -0.54
CA PHE A 26 -2.14 16.51 -1.08
C PHE A 26 -3.64 16.33 -1.22
N ASN A 27 -4.08 16.16 -2.46
CA ASN A 27 -5.44 15.78 -2.81
C ASN A 27 -5.40 14.56 -3.72
N VAL A 28 -5.95 13.44 -3.25
CA VAL A 28 -5.95 12.17 -3.99
C VAL A 28 -6.63 12.28 -5.36
N LYS A 29 -7.58 13.23 -5.53
CA LYS A 29 -8.31 13.46 -6.79
C LYS A 29 -7.46 14.04 -7.92
N ASP A 30 -6.24 14.47 -7.59
CA ASP A 30 -5.26 14.95 -8.56
C ASP A 30 -4.44 13.79 -9.14
N TYR A 31 -4.58 12.59 -8.57
CA TYR A 31 -3.87 11.39 -9.01
C TYR A 31 -4.81 10.39 -9.67
N VAL A 32 -4.23 9.61 -10.56
CA VAL A 32 -4.82 8.40 -11.09
C VAL A 32 -4.55 7.25 -10.11
N GLU A 33 -5.62 6.62 -9.64
CA GLU A 33 -5.54 5.51 -8.67
C GLU A 33 -5.18 4.19 -9.36
N ILE A 34 -4.17 3.49 -8.83
CA ILE A 34 -3.74 2.16 -9.27
C ILE A 34 -3.94 1.14 -8.16
N ASP A 35 -4.70 0.08 -8.43
CA ASP A 35 -4.91 -1.02 -7.46
C ASP A 35 -3.62 -1.84 -7.29
N PHE A 36 -2.98 -1.70 -6.14
CA PHE A 36 -1.73 -2.39 -5.85
C PHE A 36 -1.90 -3.91 -5.79
N THR A 37 -3.07 -4.39 -5.37
CA THR A 37 -3.33 -5.83 -5.18
C THR A 37 -3.46 -6.58 -6.50
N LYS A 38 -3.73 -5.86 -7.60
CA LYS A 38 -3.82 -6.43 -8.94
C LYS A 38 -2.50 -6.28 -9.71
N ASP A 39 -1.89 -5.10 -9.68
CA ASP A 39 -0.78 -4.73 -10.57
C ASP A 39 0.48 -4.22 -9.87
N GLY A 40 0.41 -3.91 -8.58
CA GLY A 40 1.42 -3.12 -7.88
C GLY A 40 2.82 -3.73 -7.78
N LEU A 41 2.96 -5.05 -7.91
CA LEU A 41 4.25 -5.73 -7.74
C LEU A 41 5.26 -5.40 -8.85
N ASN A 42 4.78 -5.25 -10.08
CA ASN A 42 5.61 -5.02 -11.26
C ASN A 42 5.32 -3.67 -11.93
N TYR A 43 4.35 -2.92 -11.39
CA TYR A 43 4.00 -1.60 -11.89
C TYR A 43 4.92 -0.52 -11.34
N LYS A 44 5.30 0.40 -12.22
CA LYS A 44 6.04 1.61 -11.85
C LYS A 44 5.11 2.79 -12.06
N LEU A 45 4.75 3.48 -10.98
CA LEU A 45 3.94 4.70 -11.03
C LEU A 45 4.61 5.77 -11.88
N ASP A 46 3.80 6.45 -12.70
CA ASP A 46 4.10 7.75 -13.26
C ASP A 46 3.87 8.87 -12.20
N ASP A 47 4.30 10.09 -12.50
CA ASP A 47 4.30 11.22 -11.54
C ASP A 47 2.88 11.64 -11.09
N ASP A 48 1.86 11.36 -11.90
CA ASP A 48 0.44 11.63 -11.67
C ASP A 48 -0.35 10.42 -11.15
N GLU A 49 0.34 9.34 -10.77
CA GLU A 49 -0.28 8.10 -10.31
C GLU A 49 -0.02 7.82 -8.83
N ILE A 50 -0.93 7.09 -8.19
CA ILE A 50 -0.78 6.65 -6.81
C ILE A 50 -1.34 5.24 -6.63
N PHE A 51 -0.64 4.41 -5.85
CA PHE A 51 -1.19 3.10 -5.49
C PHE A 51 -2.26 3.23 -4.42
N PHE A 52 -3.24 2.34 -4.44
CA PHE A 52 -4.15 2.11 -3.33
C PHE A 52 -4.28 0.62 -2.99
N ILE A 53 -4.70 0.35 -1.76
CA ILE A 53 -5.22 -0.94 -1.29
C ILE A 53 -6.56 -0.65 -0.60
N GLU A 54 -7.56 -1.49 -0.81
CA GLU A 54 -8.82 -1.44 -0.06
C GLU A 54 -8.59 -1.86 1.41
N THR A 55 -9.21 -1.15 2.34
CA THR A 55 -8.97 -1.30 3.79
C THR A 55 -10.25 -1.18 4.59
N ASN A 56 -10.21 -1.65 5.83
CA ASN A 56 -11.22 -1.32 6.84
C ASN A 56 -10.58 -0.55 8.01
N ASP A 57 -11.40 -0.12 8.96
CA ASP A 57 -10.95 0.66 10.11
C ASP A 57 -9.95 -0.12 10.98
N GLU A 58 -10.11 -1.45 11.07
CA GLU A 58 -9.21 -2.32 11.83
C GLU A 58 -7.77 -2.29 11.30
N ASP A 59 -7.58 -2.09 9.99
CA ASP A 59 -6.25 -1.97 9.38
C ASP A 59 -5.52 -0.69 9.86
N ILE A 60 -6.25 0.31 10.36
CA ILE A 60 -5.73 1.64 10.74
C ILE A 60 -5.83 1.89 12.25
N GLU A 61 -6.31 0.89 12.99
CA GLU A 61 -6.70 0.97 14.41
C GLU A 61 -5.69 1.71 15.32
N PRO A 62 -4.35 1.51 15.23
CA PRO A 62 -3.41 2.20 16.09
C PRO A 62 -3.52 3.73 16.03
N TYR A 63 -3.83 4.28 14.85
CA TYR A 63 -4.02 5.71 14.66
C TYR A 63 -5.47 6.12 14.93
N LEU A 64 -6.46 5.34 14.48
CA LEU A 64 -7.88 5.66 14.68
C LEU A 64 -8.25 5.77 16.16
N ASN A 65 -7.85 4.79 16.97
CA ASN A 65 -8.07 4.82 18.43
C ASN A 65 -7.49 6.09 19.05
N ARG A 66 -6.37 6.58 18.50
CA ARG A 66 -5.74 7.81 18.96
C ARG A 66 -6.45 9.08 18.50
N ILE A 67 -6.91 9.11 17.25
CA ILE A 67 -7.62 10.24 16.63
C ILE A 67 -8.96 10.49 17.33
N LEU A 68 -9.67 9.42 17.68
CA LEU A 68 -10.93 9.48 18.43
C LEU A 68 -10.73 9.99 19.86
N ASN A 69 -9.58 9.70 20.48
CA ASN A 69 -9.22 10.10 21.85
C ASN A 69 -8.16 11.21 21.93
N SER A 70 -8.06 12.07 20.91
CA SER A 70 -6.91 12.97 20.69
C SER A 70 -6.70 14.07 21.75
N THR A 71 -7.69 14.32 22.62
CA THR A 71 -7.56 15.23 23.77
C THR A 71 -6.57 14.72 24.84
N SER A 72 -6.18 13.44 24.78
CA SER A 72 -5.24 12.82 25.72
C SER A 72 -3.79 12.73 25.21
N CYS A 73 -3.44 13.47 24.14
CA CYS A 73 -2.05 13.62 23.68
C CYS A 73 -1.27 14.62 24.54
N ASN A 74 -0.30 14.10 25.30
CA ASN A 74 0.74 14.94 25.89
C ASN A 74 1.59 15.58 24.80
N MET A 75 2.05 16.80 25.04
CA MET A 75 3.04 17.47 24.20
C MET A 75 4.37 16.71 24.27
N ALA A 76 5.00 16.49 23.11
CA ALA A 76 6.32 15.84 23.06
C ALA A 76 7.39 16.68 23.76
N LYS A 77 8.34 16.00 24.42
CA LYS A 77 9.57 16.59 24.96
C LYS A 77 10.76 16.28 24.03
N GLY A 78 11.91 16.93 24.28
CA GLY A 78 13.11 16.78 23.44
C GLY A 78 13.58 15.34 23.22
N GLU A 79 13.47 14.48 24.23
CA GLU A 79 13.79 13.05 24.10
C GLU A 79 12.77 12.28 23.26
N ASP A 80 11.48 12.64 23.34
CA ASP A 80 10.43 12.00 22.54
C ASP A 80 10.67 12.25 21.05
N LEU A 81 11.13 13.46 20.68
CA LEU A 81 11.47 13.84 19.30
C LEU A 81 12.55 12.94 18.70
N LYS A 82 13.52 12.47 19.51
CA LYS A 82 14.56 11.50 19.08
C LYS A 82 13.96 10.17 18.63
N SER A 83 12.79 9.81 19.16
CA SER A 83 12.14 8.51 18.96
C SER A 83 10.97 8.53 17.97
N ILE A 84 10.56 9.70 17.46
CA ILE A 84 9.41 9.82 16.55
C ILE A 84 9.67 9.08 15.24
N GLU A 85 8.81 8.13 14.89
CA GLU A 85 8.91 7.31 13.67
C GLU A 85 8.00 7.82 12.57
N THR A 86 6.91 8.49 12.92
CA THR A 86 5.99 9.13 11.96
C THR A 86 5.47 10.45 12.48
N PHE A 87 5.19 11.36 11.55
CA PHE A 87 4.30 12.50 11.76
C PHE A 87 2.96 12.18 11.14
N TYR A 88 1.88 12.61 11.78
CA TYR A 88 0.56 12.47 11.21
C TYR A 88 -0.34 13.66 11.53
N PHE A 89 -1.26 13.89 10.62
CA PHE A 89 -2.32 14.88 10.68
C PHE A 89 -3.61 14.19 10.25
N PHE A 90 -4.74 14.65 10.77
CA PHE A 90 -6.03 14.12 10.40
C PHE A 90 -7.07 15.21 10.27
N GLU A 91 -8.01 14.99 9.36
CA GLU A 91 -9.21 15.80 9.20
C GLU A 91 -10.42 14.95 9.58
N LYS A 92 -11.41 15.59 10.20
CA LYS A 92 -12.73 15.00 10.44
C LYS A 92 -13.73 15.77 9.61
N ASP A 93 -14.40 15.11 8.68
CA ASP A 93 -15.50 15.72 7.94
C ASP A 93 -16.63 16.07 8.93
N GLN A 94 -17.00 17.35 8.98
CA GLN A 94 -18.01 17.83 9.92
C GLN A 94 -19.42 17.28 9.64
N ALA A 95 -19.70 16.85 8.40
CA ALA A 95 -21.02 16.35 8.02
C ALA A 95 -21.23 14.88 8.41
N ASN A 96 -20.22 14.03 8.19
CA ASN A 96 -20.36 12.57 8.30
C ASN A 96 -19.43 11.94 9.36
N SER A 97 -18.56 12.73 10.00
CA SER A 97 -17.49 12.24 10.89
C SER A 97 -16.46 11.32 10.23
N ASP A 98 -16.42 11.26 8.90
CA ASP A 98 -15.41 10.52 8.14
C ASP A 98 -14.01 11.09 8.43
N ILE A 99 -13.04 10.21 8.65
CA ILE A 99 -11.66 10.58 8.93
C ILE A 99 -10.81 10.49 7.67
N LYS A 100 -9.99 11.53 7.45
CA LYS A 100 -8.83 11.47 6.56
C LYS A 100 -7.57 11.50 7.39
N LEU A 101 -6.63 10.61 7.10
CA LEU A 101 -5.39 10.47 7.83
C LEU A 101 -4.20 10.60 6.88
N TYR A 102 -3.29 11.50 7.21
CA TYR A 102 -2.09 11.79 6.45
C TYR A 102 -0.89 11.43 7.32
N ILE A 103 0.04 10.64 6.79
CA ILE A 103 1.18 10.13 7.55
C ILE A 103 2.46 10.32 6.74
N GLN A 104 3.47 10.94 7.36
CA GLN A 104 4.83 10.98 6.87
C GLN A 104 5.71 10.12 7.77
N ARG A 105 6.53 9.27 7.17
CA ARG A 105 7.54 8.50 7.88
C ARG A 105 8.76 9.39 8.15
N VAL A 106 9.30 9.29 9.36
CA VAL A 106 10.54 9.95 9.76
C VAL A 106 11.70 8.99 9.61
N MET A 107 12.52 9.22 8.61
CA MET A 107 13.76 8.46 8.39
C MET A 107 14.88 8.99 9.29
N PRO A 108 15.81 8.14 9.75
CA PRO A 108 16.99 8.60 10.48
C PRO A 108 17.78 9.69 9.73
N SER A 109 17.88 9.59 8.40
CA SER A 109 18.56 10.57 7.54
C SER A 109 17.91 11.96 7.49
N GLN A 110 16.65 12.09 7.92
CA GLN A 110 15.93 13.36 7.96
C GLN A 110 16.15 14.11 9.29
N ARG A 111 16.79 13.49 10.27
CA ARG A 111 17.10 14.12 11.56
C ARG A 111 18.34 14.96 11.41
N ILE A 112 18.19 16.27 11.56
CA ILE A 112 19.30 17.19 11.59
C ILE A 112 19.55 17.55 13.04
N GLU A 113 20.69 17.09 13.57
CA GLU A 113 21.16 17.45 14.91
C GLU A 113 22.05 18.69 14.82
N LYS A 114 21.58 19.80 15.38
CA LYS A 114 22.41 21.00 15.56
C LYS A 114 22.89 21.05 17.01
N LYS A 115 24.20 21.11 17.20
CA LYS A 115 24.82 21.37 18.50
C LYS A 115 25.11 22.85 18.60
N SER A 116 24.37 23.56 19.44
CA SER A 116 24.61 24.98 19.72
C SER A 116 25.37 25.11 21.04
N LEU A 117 26.43 25.92 21.04
CA LEU A 117 27.15 26.29 22.26
C LEU A 117 26.52 27.56 22.82
N LEU A 118 25.79 27.42 23.93
CA LEU A 118 25.28 28.58 24.66
C LEU A 118 26.30 28.97 25.72
N TRP A 119 26.78 30.22 25.63
CA TRP A 119 27.62 30.83 26.64
C TRP A 119 26.85 31.86 27.43
N PHE A 120 26.56 31.56 28.70
CA PHE A 120 25.87 32.47 29.60
C PHE A 120 26.88 33.27 30.43
N LYS A 121 26.90 34.61 30.25
CA LYS A 121 27.78 35.52 31.00
C LYS A 121 27.52 35.53 32.52
N LEU A 122 26.38 35.04 32.99
CA LEU A 122 25.97 35.14 34.40
C LEU A 122 26.43 33.96 35.28
N GLY A 123 27.31 33.07 34.81
CA GLY A 123 27.76 31.95 35.65
C GLY A 123 28.94 31.12 35.17
N ASN A 124 29.71 31.56 34.17
CA ASN A 124 30.83 30.79 33.59
C ASN A 124 30.48 29.32 33.27
N LYS A 125 29.26 29.08 32.77
CA LYS A 125 28.82 27.76 32.31
C LYS A 125 28.69 27.77 30.79
N ILE A 126 29.21 26.72 30.17
CA ILE A 126 28.99 26.37 28.77
C ILE A 126 28.01 25.21 28.78
N SER A 127 26.89 25.34 28.08
CA SER A 127 25.96 24.24 27.82
C SER A 127 25.89 23.96 26.33
N ILE A 128 25.76 22.68 25.99
CA ILE A 128 25.48 22.22 24.63
C ILE A 128 23.98 21.96 24.58
N GLU A 129 23.26 22.70 23.74
CA GLU A 129 21.88 22.36 23.37
C GLU A 129 21.90 21.53 22.09
N GLU A 130 21.17 20.41 22.11
CA GLU A 130 20.94 19.56 20.95
C GLU A 130 19.55 19.88 20.40
N GLU A 131 19.50 20.65 19.31
CA GLU A 131 18.25 20.87 18.58
C GLU A 131 18.11 19.81 17.49
N ILE A 132 16.95 19.14 17.47
CA ILE A 132 16.58 18.19 16.42
C ILE A 132 15.52 18.84 15.56
N SER A 133 15.87 19.10 14.30
CA SER A 133 14.90 19.51 13.29
C SER A 133 14.64 18.35 12.34
N ILE A 134 13.37 18.08 12.06
CA ILE A 134 12.93 17.09 11.08
C ILE A 134 12.02 17.83 10.09
N PRO A 135 12.31 17.79 8.79
CA PRO A 135 11.49 18.46 7.79
C PRO A 135 10.12 17.79 7.64
N ILE A 136 9.08 18.60 7.54
CA ILE A 136 7.78 18.16 7.03
C ILE A 136 7.83 18.28 5.49
N LEU A 137 7.59 17.17 4.80
CA LEU A 137 7.58 17.09 3.35
C LEU A 137 6.26 17.64 2.79
N PRO A 138 6.22 18.09 1.52
CA PRO A 138 4.99 18.65 0.93
C PRO A 138 3.89 17.62 0.70
N LYS A 139 4.24 16.32 0.60
CA LYS A 139 3.30 15.21 0.41
C LYS A 139 3.46 14.19 1.54
N PRO A 140 2.37 13.55 2.00
CA PRO A 140 2.47 12.44 2.94
C PRO A 140 3.09 11.21 2.24
N ASP A 141 3.69 10.33 3.03
CA ASP A 141 4.15 9.02 2.54
C ASP A 141 3.00 8.04 2.39
N VAL A 142 1.98 8.17 3.25
CA VAL A 142 0.75 7.37 3.27
C VAL A 142 -0.44 8.26 3.56
N TYR A 143 -1.53 8.08 2.81
CA TYR A 143 -2.82 8.74 3.03
C TYR A 143 -3.91 7.70 3.16
N TRP A 144 -4.84 7.86 4.10
CA TRP A 144 -5.99 6.98 4.26
C TRP A 144 -7.28 7.78 4.33
N GLU A 145 -8.32 7.30 3.64
CA GLU A 145 -9.63 7.94 3.61
C GLU A 145 -10.71 6.93 4.01
N GLN A 146 -11.32 7.14 5.18
CA GLN A 146 -12.31 6.24 5.76
C GLN A 146 -13.50 6.02 4.83
N LYS A 147 -14.04 7.11 4.28
CA LYS A 147 -15.20 7.09 3.37
C LYS A 147 -14.98 6.18 2.16
N GLN A 148 -13.77 6.20 1.61
CA GLN A 148 -13.42 5.41 0.44
C GLN A 148 -12.94 4.01 0.80
N LYS A 149 -12.66 3.74 2.08
CA LYS A 149 -12.08 2.47 2.54
C LYS A 149 -10.79 2.14 1.79
N LYS A 150 -9.92 3.13 1.64
CA LYS A 150 -8.68 3.02 0.86
C LYS A 150 -7.50 3.65 1.57
N ILE A 151 -6.36 2.96 1.51
CA ILE A 151 -5.05 3.49 1.86
C ILE A 151 -4.22 3.70 0.59
N TYR A 152 -3.55 4.84 0.51
CA TYR A 152 -2.83 5.33 -0.66
C TYR A 152 -1.37 5.55 -0.34
N PHE A 153 -0.48 5.22 -1.28
CA PHE A 153 0.97 5.34 -1.11
C PHE A 153 1.68 5.35 -2.47
N ALA A 154 2.85 6.00 -2.53
CA ALA A 154 3.71 5.93 -3.72
C ALA A 154 4.74 4.79 -3.64
N LYS A 155 5.17 4.43 -2.42
CA LYS A 155 6.19 3.41 -2.19
C LYS A 155 5.71 2.43 -1.12
N PHE A 156 5.60 1.15 -1.48
CA PHE A 156 5.11 0.11 -0.57
C PHE A 156 5.92 0.02 0.74
N ILE A 157 7.24 0.25 0.68
CA ILE A 157 8.13 0.30 1.85
C ILE A 157 7.69 1.32 2.93
N ASN A 158 6.97 2.37 2.55
CA ASN A 158 6.43 3.33 3.52
C ASN A 158 5.19 2.75 4.19
N LEU A 159 4.27 2.18 3.40
CA LEU A 159 3.09 1.50 3.91
C LEU A 159 3.46 0.39 4.89
N GLU A 160 4.33 -0.55 4.49
CA GLU A 160 4.69 -1.70 5.32
C GLU A 160 5.35 -1.29 6.65
N LYS A 161 6.10 -0.18 6.66
CA LYS A 161 6.81 0.27 7.87
C LYS A 161 5.87 0.97 8.84
N ILE A 162 4.81 1.60 8.33
CA ILE A 162 3.78 2.25 9.14
C ILE A 162 2.76 1.19 9.63
N PHE A 163 2.39 0.27 8.74
CA PHE A 163 1.39 -0.76 8.93
C PHE A 163 1.92 -2.15 8.47
N PRO A 164 2.63 -2.89 9.33
CA PRO A 164 3.32 -4.12 8.95
C PRO A 164 2.43 -5.25 8.41
N HIS A 165 1.15 -5.29 8.79
CA HIS A 165 0.23 -6.33 8.32
C HIS A 165 -0.06 -6.24 6.81
N PHE A 166 0.16 -5.09 6.16
CA PHE A 166 0.07 -4.99 4.70
C PHE A 166 1.16 -5.78 3.97
N LEU A 167 2.23 -6.21 4.65
CA LEU A 167 3.30 -7.02 4.05
C LEU A 167 2.78 -8.28 3.36
N LYS A 168 1.59 -8.77 3.74
CA LYS A 168 0.89 -9.87 3.04
C LYS A 168 0.75 -9.63 1.53
N TYR A 169 0.59 -8.37 1.11
CA TYR A 169 0.48 -8.00 -0.31
C TYR A 169 1.83 -7.87 -1.05
N TYR A 170 2.96 -8.00 -0.34
CA TYR A 170 4.31 -7.86 -0.90
C TYR A 170 5.29 -8.85 -0.24
N ARG A 171 4.97 -10.14 -0.35
CA ARG A 171 5.79 -11.24 0.16
C ARG A 171 6.21 -12.16 -0.97
N ASP A 172 7.33 -12.85 -0.80
CA ASP A 172 7.71 -13.94 -1.70
C ASP A 172 6.93 -15.20 -1.31
N ALA A 173 6.52 -16.01 -2.28
CA ALA A 173 5.93 -17.32 -2.02
C ALA A 173 6.94 -18.24 -1.33
N ASN A 174 6.47 -18.96 -0.31
CA ASN A 174 7.24 -19.95 0.44
C ASN A 174 6.87 -21.39 0.01
N GLU A 175 7.43 -22.39 0.70
CA GLU A 175 7.16 -23.81 0.40
C GLU A 175 5.70 -24.21 0.62
N ASP A 176 5.01 -23.62 1.59
CA ASP A 176 3.62 -23.94 1.87
C ASP A 176 2.70 -23.31 0.81
N ASP A 177 3.01 -22.09 0.35
CA ASP A 177 2.35 -21.49 -0.81
C ASP A 177 2.51 -22.38 -2.05
N TRP A 178 3.73 -22.90 -2.29
CA TRP A 178 4.01 -23.79 -3.41
C TRP A 178 3.19 -25.08 -3.32
N LYS A 179 3.20 -25.77 -2.16
CA LYS A 179 2.40 -26.97 -1.92
C LYS A 179 0.91 -26.72 -2.13
N ASN A 180 0.40 -25.58 -1.66
CA ASN A 180 -0.99 -25.17 -1.84
C ASN A 180 -1.30 -24.97 -3.33
N PHE A 181 -0.47 -24.20 -4.04
CA PHE A 181 -0.61 -23.94 -5.47
C PHE A 181 -0.63 -25.22 -6.32
N THR A 182 0.25 -26.18 -6.02
CA THR A 182 0.35 -27.46 -6.74
C THR A 182 -0.65 -28.52 -6.30
N ASN A 183 -1.51 -28.22 -5.32
CA ASN A 183 -2.50 -29.19 -4.83
C ASN A 183 -3.67 -29.32 -5.82
N THR A 184 -3.57 -30.29 -6.72
CA THR A 184 -4.59 -30.56 -7.75
C THR A 184 -5.89 -31.13 -7.19
N GLU A 185 -5.90 -31.68 -5.98
CA GLU A 185 -7.15 -32.07 -5.30
C GLU A 185 -7.92 -30.82 -4.85
N LYS A 186 -7.20 -29.81 -4.34
CA LYS A 186 -7.79 -28.52 -3.93
C LYS A 186 -8.15 -27.65 -5.12
N TYR A 187 -7.32 -27.63 -6.16
CA TYR A 187 -7.50 -26.82 -7.37
C TYR A 187 -7.53 -27.69 -8.62
N PRO A 188 -8.62 -28.45 -8.85
CA PRO A 188 -8.70 -29.42 -9.95
C PRO A 188 -8.66 -28.80 -11.35
N PHE A 189 -8.88 -27.49 -11.44
CA PHE A 189 -8.79 -26.69 -12.66
C PHE A 189 -7.35 -26.26 -13.03
N LEU A 190 -6.34 -26.61 -12.21
CA LEU A 190 -4.92 -26.40 -12.51
C LEU A 190 -4.26 -27.68 -13.02
N ASP A 191 -3.39 -27.52 -14.01
CA ASP A 191 -2.45 -28.52 -14.51
C ASP A 191 -1.05 -27.90 -14.50
N ILE A 192 -0.22 -28.31 -13.55
CA ILE A 192 1.10 -27.73 -13.29
C ILE A 192 2.15 -28.79 -13.63
N ALA A 193 3.12 -28.43 -14.45
CA ALA A 193 4.17 -29.36 -14.85
C ALA A 193 5.10 -29.71 -13.68
N GLU A 194 5.47 -30.99 -13.59
CA GLU A 194 6.33 -31.54 -12.53
C GLU A 194 7.75 -30.95 -12.51
N ASP A 195 8.22 -30.39 -13.63
CA ASP A 195 9.55 -29.82 -13.78
C ASP A 195 9.68 -28.36 -13.33
N ILE A 196 8.56 -27.70 -13.00
CA ILE A 196 8.56 -26.39 -12.35
C ILE A 196 8.90 -26.60 -10.87
N GLU A 197 10.01 -26.02 -10.44
CA GLU A 197 10.44 -26.05 -9.04
C GLU A 197 10.48 -24.64 -8.48
N LEU A 198 10.04 -24.48 -7.22
CA LEU A 198 10.07 -23.20 -6.50
C LEU A 198 11.46 -22.53 -6.53
N SER A 199 12.53 -23.33 -6.43
CA SER A 199 13.93 -22.88 -6.44
C SER A 199 14.36 -22.21 -7.75
N LYS A 200 13.69 -22.52 -8.86
CA LYS A 200 13.96 -21.98 -10.21
C LYS A 200 13.16 -20.71 -10.49
N ILE A 201 12.18 -20.37 -9.64
CA ILE A 201 11.31 -19.21 -9.80
C ILE A 201 12.04 -17.96 -9.30
N ASN A 202 12.12 -16.93 -10.15
CA ASN A 202 12.75 -15.67 -9.76
C ASN A 202 11.89 -14.88 -8.76
N LYS A 203 12.50 -13.93 -8.05
CA LYS A 203 11.85 -13.18 -6.98
C LYS A 203 10.56 -12.44 -7.38
N SER A 204 10.51 -11.84 -8.57
CA SER A 204 9.29 -11.16 -9.05
C SER A 204 8.15 -12.16 -9.24
N LYS A 205 8.46 -13.35 -9.75
CA LYS A 205 7.51 -14.44 -9.94
C LYS A 205 7.08 -15.08 -8.63
N LEU A 206 7.98 -15.17 -7.63
CA LEU A 206 7.61 -15.62 -6.27
C LEU A 206 6.57 -14.71 -5.63
N LYS A 207 6.66 -13.38 -5.80
CA LYS A 207 5.65 -12.45 -5.30
C LYS A 207 4.32 -12.59 -6.02
N THR A 208 4.38 -12.75 -7.35
CA THR A 208 3.19 -12.97 -8.17
C THR A 208 2.49 -14.26 -7.76
N LEU A 209 3.25 -15.33 -7.53
CA LEU A 209 2.73 -16.60 -7.03
C LEU A 209 2.07 -16.47 -5.66
N ALA A 210 2.66 -15.73 -4.73
CA ALA A 210 2.06 -15.49 -3.41
C ALA A 210 0.66 -14.86 -3.53
N LEU A 211 0.52 -13.83 -4.37
CA LEU A 211 -0.79 -13.21 -4.63
C LEU A 211 -1.78 -14.17 -5.29
N ILE A 212 -1.33 -15.00 -6.24
CA ILE A 212 -2.19 -16.02 -6.86
C ILE A 212 -2.70 -16.99 -5.80
N VAL A 213 -1.83 -17.47 -4.91
CA VAL A 213 -2.22 -18.40 -3.84
C VAL A 213 -3.26 -17.77 -2.92
N ASP A 214 -3.02 -16.55 -2.45
CA ASP A 214 -3.97 -15.82 -1.60
C ASP A 214 -5.32 -15.63 -2.32
N LYS A 215 -5.30 -15.37 -3.64
CA LYS A 215 -6.51 -15.22 -4.44
C LYS A 215 -7.24 -16.55 -4.66
N LEU A 216 -6.52 -17.64 -4.91
CA LEU A 216 -7.09 -18.98 -5.13
C LEU A 216 -7.93 -19.45 -3.95
N GLU A 217 -7.58 -19.07 -2.72
CA GLU A 217 -8.35 -19.42 -1.51
C GLU A 217 -9.77 -18.82 -1.50
N SER A 218 -9.99 -17.75 -2.27
CA SER A 218 -11.31 -17.14 -2.45
C SER A 218 -12.10 -17.68 -3.64
N ILE A 219 -11.48 -18.50 -4.50
CA ILE A 219 -12.10 -18.98 -5.75
C ILE A 219 -12.83 -20.29 -5.49
N THR A 220 -14.14 -20.29 -5.74
CA THR A 220 -14.95 -21.50 -5.75
C THR A 220 -14.82 -22.24 -7.10
N ASN A 221 -15.24 -23.50 -7.14
CA ASN A 221 -15.27 -24.26 -8.41
C ASN A 221 -16.19 -23.62 -9.47
N GLU A 222 -17.27 -22.94 -9.07
CA GLU A 222 -18.14 -22.22 -10.00
C GLU A 222 -17.44 -20.98 -10.58
N ASP A 223 -16.66 -20.27 -9.76
CA ASP A 223 -15.88 -19.12 -10.22
C ASP A 223 -14.73 -19.53 -11.13
N ALA A 224 -14.11 -20.70 -10.88
CA ALA A 224 -13.06 -21.24 -11.75
C ALA A 224 -13.54 -21.40 -13.21
N ASN A 225 -14.78 -21.83 -13.43
CA ASN A 225 -15.35 -21.92 -14.78
C ASN A 225 -15.46 -20.54 -15.45
N LYS A 226 -15.78 -19.48 -14.70
CA LYS A 226 -15.83 -18.11 -15.25
C LYS A 226 -14.44 -17.66 -15.68
N TYR A 227 -13.40 -17.92 -14.88
CA TYR A 227 -12.02 -17.61 -15.26
C TYR A 227 -11.56 -18.42 -16.47
N LEU A 228 -11.96 -19.69 -16.60
CA LEU A 228 -11.67 -20.50 -17.77
C LEU A 228 -12.31 -19.91 -19.04
N GLU A 229 -13.59 -19.52 -18.98
CA GLU A 229 -14.24 -18.84 -20.11
C GLU A 229 -13.56 -17.51 -20.46
N TYR A 230 -13.19 -16.73 -19.45
CA TYR A 230 -12.44 -15.50 -19.63
C TYR A 230 -11.08 -15.76 -20.31
N ALA A 231 -10.35 -16.80 -19.89
CA ALA A 231 -9.10 -17.19 -20.51
C ALA A 231 -9.28 -17.76 -21.92
N LYS A 232 -10.36 -18.47 -22.25
CA LYS A 232 -10.64 -18.89 -23.63
C LYS A 232 -10.73 -17.68 -24.56
N LYS A 233 -11.31 -16.58 -24.07
CA LYS A 233 -11.44 -15.33 -24.82
C LYS A 233 -10.10 -14.61 -25.00
N TYR A 234 -9.29 -14.53 -23.95
CA TYR A 234 -8.14 -13.61 -23.93
C TYR A 234 -6.75 -14.26 -23.98
N ASN A 235 -6.62 -15.51 -23.54
CA ASN A 235 -5.38 -16.28 -23.58
C ASN A 235 -5.65 -17.80 -23.74
N PRO A 236 -6.18 -18.25 -24.89
CA PRO A 236 -6.61 -19.64 -25.07
C PRO A 236 -5.45 -20.65 -24.96
N ASN A 237 -4.21 -20.22 -25.22
CA ASN A 237 -3.02 -21.07 -25.10
C ASN A 237 -2.72 -21.50 -23.66
N LEU A 238 -3.24 -20.77 -22.67
CA LEU A 238 -3.15 -21.13 -21.26
C LEU A 238 -4.09 -22.29 -20.90
N ILE A 239 -5.00 -22.70 -21.80
CA ILE A 239 -5.99 -23.73 -21.52
C ILE A 239 -5.70 -24.99 -22.29
N LYS A 240 -5.73 -26.12 -21.59
CA LYS A 240 -5.69 -27.45 -22.20
C LYS A 240 -6.60 -28.39 -21.41
N ASP A 241 -7.39 -29.20 -22.11
CA ASP A 241 -8.28 -30.20 -21.52
C ASP A 241 -9.21 -29.64 -20.41
N GLY A 242 -9.64 -28.38 -20.56
CA GLY A 242 -10.50 -27.69 -19.61
C GLY A 242 -9.81 -27.15 -18.35
N LYS A 243 -8.47 -27.13 -18.31
CA LYS A 243 -7.66 -26.67 -17.18
C LYS A 243 -6.69 -25.57 -17.58
N PHE A 244 -6.23 -24.79 -16.60
CA PHE A 244 -5.10 -23.87 -16.77
C PHE A 244 -3.79 -24.64 -16.75
N LYS A 245 -3.04 -24.54 -17.84
CA LYS A 245 -1.77 -25.20 -18.06
C LYS A 245 -0.62 -24.29 -17.65
N ILE A 246 0.05 -24.60 -16.54
CA ILE A 246 1.23 -23.87 -16.03
C ILE A 246 2.46 -24.75 -16.21
N HIS A 247 3.12 -24.66 -17.37
CA HIS A 247 4.23 -25.56 -17.72
C HIS A 247 5.56 -24.82 -17.90
N GLU A 248 5.54 -23.50 -17.95
CA GLU A 248 6.72 -22.66 -17.92
C GLU A 248 6.58 -21.57 -16.86
N ILE A 249 7.69 -21.04 -16.35
CA ILE A 249 7.68 -19.95 -15.35
C ILE A 249 6.92 -18.71 -15.88
N LYS A 250 6.92 -18.46 -17.19
CA LYS A 250 6.17 -17.36 -17.81
C LYS A 250 4.66 -17.53 -17.68
N ASP A 251 4.16 -18.76 -17.53
CA ASP A 251 2.73 -19.04 -17.43
C ASP A 251 2.15 -18.57 -16.10
N ILE A 252 2.99 -18.37 -15.07
CA ILE A 252 2.59 -17.75 -13.80
C ILE A 252 2.05 -16.33 -14.05
N ASP A 253 2.68 -15.55 -14.92
CA ASP A 253 2.18 -14.21 -15.27
C ASP A 253 0.90 -14.28 -16.08
N ASN A 254 0.85 -15.20 -17.04
CA ASN A 254 -0.34 -15.40 -17.87
C ASN A 254 -1.55 -15.78 -17.01
N PHE A 255 -1.34 -16.65 -16.03
CA PHE A 255 -2.36 -17.06 -15.08
C PHE A 255 -2.74 -15.93 -14.11
N SER A 256 -1.76 -15.17 -13.60
CA SER A 256 -2.01 -13.94 -12.84
C SER A 256 -2.90 -12.98 -13.63
N ASN A 257 -2.60 -12.73 -14.90
CA ASN A 257 -3.37 -11.82 -15.74
C ASN A 257 -4.83 -12.27 -15.91
N ILE A 258 -5.09 -13.57 -15.90
CA ILE A 258 -6.46 -14.13 -15.95
C ILE A 258 -7.17 -14.00 -14.60
N ILE A 259 -6.54 -14.46 -13.52
CA ILE A 259 -7.14 -14.53 -12.17
C ILE A 259 -7.38 -13.14 -11.58
N PHE A 260 -6.60 -12.16 -12.00
CA PHE A 260 -6.80 -10.74 -11.68
C PHE A 260 -7.48 -9.95 -12.80
N GLU A 261 -8.06 -10.64 -13.81
CA GLU A 261 -8.95 -10.11 -14.87
C GLU A 261 -8.37 -8.99 -15.77
N LYS A 262 -7.06 -9.00 -16.00
CA LYS A 262 -6.29 -7.89 -16.60
C LYS A 262 -6.56 -7.61 -18.07
N PHE A 263 -7.19 -8.52 -18.79
CA PHE A 263 -7.48 -8.33 -20.20
C PHE A 263 -8.79 -7.56 -20.45
N PHE A 264 -8.76 -6.65 -21.42
CA PHE A 264 -9.94 -5.97 -21.92
C PHE A 264 -9.90 -5.81 -23.45
N THR A 265 -11.07 -5.69 -24.06
CA THR A 265 -11.21 -5.42 -25.50
C THR A 265 -11.63 -3.98 -25.70
N ALA A 266 -10.99 -3.26 -26.62
CA ALA A 266 -11.41 -1.90 -26.99
C ALA A 266 -12.75 -1.94 -27.75
N GLU A 267 -13.74 -1.16 -27.30
CA GLU A 267 -15.09 -1.13 -27.89
C GLU A 267 -15.07 -0.59 -29.33
N VAL A 268 -14.24 0.41 -29.61
CA VAL A 268 -14.10 1.01 -30.94
C VAL A 268 -13.05 0.23 -31.74
N GLY A 269 -13.43 -0.95 -32.21
CA GLY A 269 -12.61 -1.73 -33.14
C GLY A 269 -12.66 -3.25 -32.92
N GLY A 270 -13.03 -3.71 -31.72
CA GLY A 270 -13.37 -5.11 -31.40
C GLY A 270 -12.29 -6.17 -31.65
N LYS A 271 -11.12 -5.79 -32.15
CA LYS A 271 -10.06 -6.72 -32.62
C LYS A 271 -8.80 -6.69 -31.75
N GLU A 272 -8.56 -5.62 -31.00
CA GLU A 272 -7.38 -5.50 -30.14
C GLU A 272 -7.72 -5.90 -28.71
N VAL A 273 -7.07 -6.96 -28.24
CA VAL A 273 -7.01 -7.35 -26.83
C VAL A 273 -5.84 -6.60 -26.20
N ARG A 274 -6.09 -5.94 -25.07
CA ARG A 274 -5.06 -5.23 -24.29
C ARG A 274 -4.96 -5.85 -22.91
N ILE A 275 -3.76 -5.82 -22.35
CA ILE A 275 -3.51 -6.12 -20.94
C ILE A 275 -3.49 -4.78 -20.22
N ALA A 276 -4.32 -4.65 -19.19
CA ALA A 276 -4.22 -3.58 -18.22
C ALA A 276 -2.91 -3.79 -17.45
N ASN A 277 -1.94 -2.93 -17.73
CA ASN A 277 -0.77 -2.81 -16.86
C ASN A 277 -1.13 -2.11 -15.55
N SER A 278 -2.28 -1.44 -15.53
CA SER A 278 -2.82 -0.73 -14.38
C SER A 278 -4.34 -0.63 -14.49
N TYR A 279 -5.07 -0.96 -13.43
CA TYR A 279 -6.48 -0.57 -13.31
C TYR A 279 -6.60 0.86 -12.83
N LYS A 280 -7.02 1.75 -13.73
CA LYS A 280 -7.33 3.14 -13.44
C LYS A 280 -8.83 3.27 -13.16
N ILE A 281 -9.22 3.65 -11.95
CA ILE A 281 -10.62 4.01 -11.68
C ILE A 281 -10.82 5.44 -12.18
N CYS A 282 -11.33 5.59 -13.40
CA CYS A 282 -11.72 6.88 -13.93
C CYS A 282 -13.08 7.28 -13.34
N VAL A 283 -13.09 8.18 -12.34
CA VAL A 283 -14.32 8.83 -11.90
C VAL A 283 -14.66 9.94 -12.91
N ASP A 284 -15.83 9.83 -13.53
CA ASP A 284 -16.31 10.76 -14.55
C ASP A 284 -16.37 12.20 -13.98
N LYS A 285 -15.45 13.08 -14.38
CA LYS A 285 -15.39 14.50 -13.93
C LYS A 285 -16.46 15.38 -14.58
N LYS A 286 -17.63 14.83 -14.94
CA LYS A 286 -18.78 15.57 -15.47
C LYS A 286 -20.07 15.22 -14.74
N ALA A 287 -20.18 15.68 -13.49
CA ALA A 287 -21.46 16.06 -12.89
C ALA A 287 -21.20 16.79 -11.57
N LYS A 288 -20.87 18.08 -11.63
CA LYS A 288 -21.32 19.11 -10.69
C LYS A 288 -21.03 20.49 -11.27
#